data_AF-A0A934VRE1-F1
#
_entry.id   AF-A0A934VRE1-F1
#
_cell.length_a   1.000
_cell.length_b   1.000
_cell.length_c   1.000
_cell.angle_alpha   90.00
_cell.angle_beta   90.00
_cell.angle_gamma   90.00
#
_symmetry.space_group_name_H-M   'P 1'
#
loop_
_entity.id
_entity.type
_entity.pdbx_description
1 polymer ?
#
loop_
_entity_poly.entity_id
_entity_poly.type
_entity_poly.pdbx_seq_one_letter_code
_entity_poly.pdbx_strand_id
1 'polypeptide(L)'
;MERLSSGELQSGMLEVMDTLRNDPKLFHTNYFLIGLFGAELYRRDGEAALEWAEKQEIDVDRFNQRAISSILNAAAASSPSVLKRWIDRLPDNLQQWEVAQYYLIAINSAASRGAEDWSEAAQIFAGYWTGAPYYPDDFDFSRMLKDAPNGSGVNDALCYWAAKDKEAAWVGMKSIYDGGEQGGEFSLGSLWKGVAATEGSQPALDWVVSHLDQIPENSRESAIEGLAREVRNRPEDFGALLKALPKEADRLAAAEEMLVNPSMPKQVKAALNTLPRQEQMAALLKRAKYFAKSYQEESSRAAINTRMESSMDLFNLNADERAQVMAELSGSSSSTSP
;
A
#
# COMPACT_ATOMS: atom_id res chain seq x y z
N MET A 1 -18.95 9.65 31.79
CA MET A 1 -17.84 8.79 32.27
C MET A 1 -16.82 9.56 33.09
N GLU A 2 -16.45 10.79 32.74
CA GLU A 2 -15.46 11.60 33.47
C GLU A 2 -15.70 11.74 34.99
N ARG A 3 -16.94 11.59 35.46
CA ARG A 3 -17.31 11.66 36.90
C ARG A 3 -17.24 10.34 37.65
N LEU A 4 -17.15 9.21 36.93
CA LEU A 4 -16.96 7.89 37.54
C LEU A 4 -15.53 7.79 38.04
N SER A 5 -15.24 7.02 39.07
CA SER A 5 -13.90 6.60 39.50
C SER A 5 -13.37 5.45 38.63
N SER A 6 -12.06 5.16 38.70
CA SER A 6 -11.48 4.02 37.98
C SER A 6 -12.13 2.69 38.38
N GLY A 7 -12.44 2.49 39.66
CA GLY A 7 -13.19 1.31 40.11
C GLY A 7 -14.60 1.22 39.51
N GLU A 8 -15.33 2.34 39.45
CA GLU A 8 -16.66 2.36 38.81
C GLU A 8 -16.59 2.12 37.30
N LEU A 9 -15.54 2.60 36.62
CA LEU A 9 -15.31 2.32 35.20
C LEU A 9 -14.99 0.83 34.96
N GLN A 10 -14.12 0.24 35.80
CA GLN A 10 -13.79 -1.18 35.77
C GLN A 10 -15.05 -2.04 35.98
N SER A 11 -15.83 -1.76 37.04
CA SER A 11 -17.07 -2.49 37.33
C SER A 11 -18.10 -2.34 36.22
N GLY A 12 -18.30 -1.13 35.68
CA GLY A 12 -19.22 -0.90 34.57
C GLY A 12 -18.81 -1.65 33.29
N MET A 13 -17.51 -1.70 32.99
CA MET A 13 -16.99 -2.47 31.85
C MET A 13 -17.27 -3.97 32.02
N LEU A 14 -17.05 -4.53 33.21
CA LEU A 14 -17.36 -5.93 33.54
C LEU A 14 -18.86 -6.24 33.41
N GLU A 15 -19.72 -5.35 33.90
CA GLU A 15 -21.18 -5.49 33.81
C GLU A 15 -21.67 -5.51 32.37
N VAL A 16 -21.15 -4.62 31.51
CA VAL A 16 -21.47 -4.60 30.08
C VAL A 16 -21.00 -5.90 29.40
N MET A 17 -19.83 -6.42 29.76
CA MET A 17 -19.35 -7.69 29.22
C MET A 17 -20.20 -8.88 29.65
N ASP A 18 -20.63 -8.93 30.91
CA ASP A 18 -21.52 -10.00 31.39
C ASP A 18 -22.90 -9.91 30.72
N THR A 19 -23.41 -8.70 30.51
CA THR A 19 -24.63 -8.47 29.73
C THR A 19 -24.49 -9.03 28.31
N LEU A 20 -23.37 -8.80 27.64
CA LEU A 20 -23.11 -9.34 26.30
C LEU A 20 -22.93 -10.85 26.25
N ARG A 21 -22.41 -11.45 27.33
CA ARG A 21 -22.32 -12.91 27.46
C ARG A 21 -23.71 -13.52 27.53
N ASN A 22 -24.61 -12.90 28.29
CA ASN A 22 -25.96 -13.39 28.52
C ASN A 22 -26.93 -13.06 27.38
N ASP A 23 -26.71 -11.95 26.65
CA ASP A 23 -27.49 -11.59 25.46
C ASP A 23 -26.59 -11.05 24.32
N PRO A 24 -26.10 -11.95 23.44
CA PRO A 24 -25.28 -11.57 22.29
C PRO A 24 -25.98 -10.66 21.28
N LYS A 25 -27.32 -10.54 21.29
CA LYS A 25 -28.03 -9.64 20.35
C LYS A 25 -27.77 -8.17 20.67
N LEU A 26 -27.34 -7.86 21.90
CA LEU A 26 -26.97 -6.51 22.33
C LEU A 26 -25.56 -6.12 21.89
N PHE A 27 -24.86 -6.97 21.12
CA PHE A 27 -23.47 -6.76 20.72
C PHE A 27 -23.19 -5.36 20.19
N HIS A 28 -23.93 -4.89 19.19
CA HIS A 28 -23.63 -3.60 18.57
C HIS A 28 -23.80 -2.41 19.51
N THR A 29 -24.84 -2.40 20.35
CA THR A 29 -25.13 -1.30 21.27
C THR A 29 -24.11 -1.23 22.41
N ASN A 30 -23.70 -2.40 22.93
CA ASN A 30 -22.85 -2.48 24.11
C ASN A 30 -21.35 -2.53 23.77
N TYR A 31 -20.97 -2.95 22.56
CA TYR A 31 -19.57 -2.94 22.12
C TYR A 31 -18.97 -1.52 22.13
N PHE A 32 -19.76 -0.53 21.71
CA PHE A 32 -19.37 0.87 21.78
C PHE A 32 -19.07 1.31 23.23
N LEU A 33 -19.88 0.89 24.20
CA LEU A 33 -19.68 1.23 25.61
C LEU A 33 -18.39 0.61 26.16
N ILE A 34 -18.05 -0.63 25.79
CA ILE A 34 -16.77 -1.26 26.19
C ILE A 34 -15.58 -0.45 25.65
N GLY A 35 -15.66 -0.01 24.39
CA GLY A 35 -14.64 0.87 23.80
C GLY A 35 -14.48 2.18 24.57
N LEU A 36 -15.58 2.81 24.96
CA LEU A 36 -15.58 4.03 25.75
C LEU A 36 -15.00 3.86 27.17
N PHE A 37 -15.38 2.77 27.86
CA PHE A 37 -14.79 2.44 29.16
C PHE A 37 -13.29 2.19 29.04
N GLY A 38 -12.86 1.40 28.05
CA GLY A 38 -11.45 1.11 27.81
C GLY A 38 -10.63 2.37 27.52
N ALA A 39 -11.16 3.28 26.69
CA ALA A 39 -10.52 4.55 26.40
C ALA A 39 -10.38 5.45 27.64
N GLU A 40 -11.44 5.58 28.43
CA GLU A 40 -11.39 6.39 29.64
C GLU A 40 -10.49 5.77 30.73
N LEU A 41 -10.49 4.45 30.88
CA LEU A 41 -9.58 3.73 31.78
C LEU A 41 -8.12 3.96 31.40
N TYR A 42 -7.77 3.79 30.12
CA TYR A 42 -6.41 4.03 29.65
C TYR A 42 -5.99 5.49 29.84
N ARG A 43 -6.87 6.44 29.53
CA ARG A 43 -6.59 7.88 29.69
C ARG A 43 -6.22 8.24 31.14
N ARG A 44 -6.77 7.53 32.14
CA ARG A 44 -6.57 7.83 33.56
C ARG A 44 -5.43 7.04 34.19
N ASP A 45 -5.42 5.74 33.93
CA ASP A 45 -4.59 4.79 34.65
C ASP A 45 -3.43 4.27 33.77
N GLY A 46 -3.44 4.58 32.47
CA GLY A 46 -2.41 4.18 31.51
C GLY A 46 -2.21 2.66 31.48
N GLU A 47 -0.97 2.24 31.62
CA GLU A 47 -0.60 0.82 31.62
C GLU A 47 -1.22 0.01 32.77
N ALA A 48 -1.56 0.65 33.90
CA ALA A 48 -2.21 -0.05 35.01
C ALA A 48 -3.61 -0.56 34.63
N ALA A 49 -4.30 0.09 33.69
CA ALA A 49 -5.57 -0.42 33.15
C ALA A 49 -5.37 -1.70 32.33
N LEU A 50 -4.28 -1.79 31.55
CA LEU A 50 -3.94 -3.00 30.79
C LEU A 50 -3.58 -4.16 31.72
N GLU A 51 -2.79 -3.90 32.76
CA GLU A 51 -2.46 -4.90 33.79
C GLU A 51 -3.69 -5.37 34.56
N TRP A 52 -4.64 -4.47 34.85
CA TRP A 52 -5.92 -4.85 35.45
C TRP A 52 -6.71 -5.78 34.53
N ALA A 53 -6.81 -5.44 33.23
CA ALA A 53 -7.55 -6.22 32.26
C ALA A 53 -6.96 -7.62 32.03
N GLU A 54 -5.62 -7.73 32.00
CA GLU A 54 -4.91 -9.02 31.90
C GLU A 54 -5.22 -9.96 33.06
N LYS A 55 -5.46 -9.43 34.26
CA LYS A 55 -5.73 -10.20 35.49
C LYS A 55 -7.19 -10.63 35.63
N GLN A 56 -8.09 -10.19 34.76
CA GLN A 56 -9.49 -10.60 34.86
C GLN A 56 -9.62 -12.06 34.44
N GLU A 57 -10.26 -12.91 35.23
CA GLU A 57 -10.49 -14.34 34.92
C GLU A 57 -11.81 -14.52 34.13
N ILE A 58 -12.06 -13.70 33.12
CA ILE A 58 -13.29 -13.76 32.30
C ILE A 58 -13.02 -14.71 31.14
N ASP A 59 -13.55 -15.93 31.23
CA ASP A 59 -13.57 -16.99 30.21
C ASP A 59 -12.83 -16.67 28.89
N VAL A 60 -11.69 -17.31 28.73
CA VAL A 60 -10.51 -16.90 27.94
C VAL A 60 -10.81 -16.71 26.45
N ASP A 61 -11.86 -17.32 25.94
CA ASP A 61 -11.99 -17.51 24.50
C ASP A 61 -12.54 -16.30 23.72
N ARG A 62 -13.25 -15.33 24.34
CA ARG A 62 -13.78 -14.15 23.60
C ARG A 62 -13.98 -12.85 24.37
N PHE A 63 -14.13 -12.86 25.69
CA PHE A 63 -14.57 -11.67 26.44
C PHE A 63 -13.43 -10.94 27.15
N ASN A 64 -12.49 -11.65 27.78
CA ASN A 64 -11.24 -11.06 28.28
C ASN A 64 -10.47 -10.33 27.18
N GLN A 65 -10.40 -10.94 26.00
CA GLN A 65 -9.82 -10.32 24.82
C GLN A 65 -10.49 -8.99 24.51
N ARG A 66 -11.80 -8.79 24.74
CA ARG A 66 -12.48 -7.51 24.44
C ARG A 66 -12.13 -6.40 25.41
N ALA A 67 -11.93 -6.71 26.69
CA ALA A 67 -11.52 -5.71 27.67
C ALA A 67 -10.13 -5.18 27.37
N ILE A 68 -9.16 -6.11 27.26
CA ILE A 68 -7.79 -5.75 26.90
C ILE A 68 -7.74 -5.11 25.52
N SER A 69 -8.49 -5.60 24.52
CA SER A 69 -8.53 -5.01 23.17
C SER A 69 -9.04 -3.57 23.17
N SER A 70 -10.04 -3.26 23.99
CA SER A 70 -10.60 -1.90 24.04
C SER A 70 -9.63 -0.90 24.67
N ILE A 71 -8.87 -1.33 25.67
CA ILE A 71 -7.81 -0.53 26.30
C ILE A 71 -6.59 -0.45 25.35
N LEU A 72 -6.25 -1.53 24.64
CA LEU A 72 -5.21 -1.54 23.61
C LEU A 72 -5.53 -0.62 22.43
N ASN A 73 -6.80 -0.49 22.02
CA ASN A 73 -7.21 0.49 21.01
C ASN A 73 -6.93 1.93 21.47
N ALA A 74 -7.14 2.23 22.76
CA ALA A 74 -6.82 3.53 23.32
C ALA A 74 -5.29 3.74 23.42
N ALA A 75 -4.56 2.73 23.85
CA ALA A 75 -3.09 2.73 23.85
C ALA A 75 -2.52 2.90 22.44
N ALA A 76 -3.11 2.25 21.43
CA ALA A 76 -2.77 2.41 20.03
C ALA A 76 -2.87 3.89 19.63
N ALA A 77 -3.99 4.53 20.00
CA ALA A 77 -4.24 5.91 19.62
C ALA A 77 -3.23 6.90 20.23
N SER A 78 -2.80 6.72 21.49
CA SER A 78 -2.00 7.73 22.20
C SER A 78 -0.58 7.31 22.60
N SER A 79 -0.22 6.02 22.50
CA SER A 79 1.04 5.48 23.02
C SER A 79 1.54 4.28 22.20
N PRO A 80 2.02 4.49 20.96
CA PRO A 80 2.53 3.43 20.08
C PRO A 80 3.55 2.48 20.73
N SER A 81 4.46 3.00 21.55
CA SER A 81 5.48 2.21 22.25
C SER A 81 4.90 1.27 23.30
N VAL A 82 3.90 1.73 24.06
CA VAL A 82 3.15 0.90 25.01
C VAL A 82 2.40 -0.19 24.26
N LEU A 83 1.69 0.18 23.19
CA LEU A 83 0.97 -0.78 22.35
C LEU A 83 1.90 -1.90 21.87
N LYS A 84 3.07 -1.55 21.30
CA LYS A 84 4.03 -2.52 20.77
C LYS A 84 4.46 -3.53 21.84
N ARG A 85 4.87 -3.06 23.02
CA ARG A 85 5.29 -3.93 24.12
C ARG A 85 4.19 -4.89 24.57
N TRP A 86 2.93 -4.43 24.57
CA TRP A 86 1.80 -5.26 24.96
C TRP A 86 1.44 -6.28 23.87
N ILE A 87 1.43 -5.89 22.60
CA ILE A 87 1.20 -6.82 21.48
C ILE A 87 2.28 -7.91 21.45
N ASP A 88 3.55 -7.56 21.69
CA ASP A 88 4.67 -8.51 21.72
C ASP A 88 4.57 -9.56 22.83
N ARG A 89 3.74 -9.32 23.87
CA ARG A 89 3.46 -10.28 24.95
C ARG A 89 2.31 -11.21 24.63
N LEU A 90 1.47 -10.85 23.67
CA LEU A 90 0.32 -11.66 23.31
C LEU A 90 0.78 -12.92 22.58
N PRO A 91 0.09 -14.06 22.78
CA PRO A 91 0.50 -15.32 22.18
C PRO A 91 0.44 -15.27 20.65
N ASP A 92 1.39 -15.95 19.99
CA ASP A 92 1.54 -16.00 18.52
C ASP A 92 0.31 -16.53 17.77
N ASN A 93 -0.65 -17.12 18.47
CA ASN A 93 -1.90 -17.63 17.90
C ASN A 93 -2.97 -16.54 17.70
N LEU A 94 -2.73 -15.30 18.13
CA LEU A 94 -3.58 -14.18 17.73
C LEU A 94 -3.56 -14.05 16.21
N GLN A 95 -4.74 -13.77 15.65
CA GLN A 95 -4.83 -13.72 14.20
C GLN A 95 -4.08 -12.47 13.72
N GLN A 96 -3.19 -12.62 12.73
CA GLN A 96 -2.36 -11.52 12.20
C GLN A 96 -3.19 -10.28 11.83
N TRP A 97 -4.45 -10.46 11.43
CA TRP A 97 -5.34 -9.36 11.12
C TRP A 97 -5.75 -8.53 12.34
N GLU A 98 -5.85 -9.11 13.54
CA GLU A 98 -6.18 -8.39 14.79
C GLU A 98 -5.04 -7.46 15.18
N VAL A 99 -3.81 -7.96 15.12
CA VAL A 99 -2.58 -7.17 15.33
C VAL A 99 -2.49 -6.02 14.33
N ALA A 100 -2.80 -6.29 13.06
CA ALA A 100 -2.80 -5.26 12.01
C ALA A 100 -3.81 -4.13 12.27
N GLN A 101 -4.96 -4.40 12.93
CA GLN A 101 -5.93 -3.35 13.28
C GLN A 101 -5.36 -2.36 14.29
N TYR A 102 -4.62 -2.83 15.30
CA TYR A 102 -4.01 -1.93 16.29
C TYR A 102 -2.97 -1.02 15.65
N TYR A 103 -2.14 -1.55 14.76
CA TYR A 103 -1.16 -0.74 14.04
C TYR A 103 -1.83 0.30 13.16
N LEU A 104 -2.91 -0.06 12.46
CA LEU A 104 -3.69 0.89 11.68
C LEU A 104 -4.27 2.01 12.56
N ILE A 105 -4.82 1.68 13.73
CA ILE A 105 -5.32 2.70 14.68
C ILE A 105 -4.19 3.61 15.15
N ALA A 106 -3.02 3.05 15.46
CA ALA A 106 -1.88 3.82 15.95
C ALA A 106 -1.35 4.78 14.89
N ILE A 107 -1.14 4.31 13.66
CA ILE A 107 -0.70 5.12 12.53
C ILE A 107 -1.72 6.22 12.21
N ASN A 108 -3.01 5.89 12.14
CA ASN A 108 -4.05 6.87 11.82
C ASN A 108 -4.18 7.96 12.89
N SER A 109 -4.08 7.56 14.16
CA SER A 109 -4.16 8.49 15.29
C SER A 109 -2.91 9.37 15.38
N ALA A 110 -1.74 8.82 15.04
CA ALA A 110 -0.51 9.58 14.95
C ALA A 110 -0.55 10.59 13.80
N ALA A 111 -0.99 10.18 12.61
CA ALA A 111 -1.18 11.06 11.45
C ALA A 111 -2.11 12.25 11.76
N SER A 112 -3.18 12.03 12.52
CA SER A 112 -4.13 13.09 12.88
C SER A 112 -3.56 14.14 13.83
N ARG A 113 -2.46 13.85 14.53
CA ARG A 113 -1.74 14.79 15.40
C ARG A 113 -0.58 15.49 14.71
N GLY A 114 -0.04 14.91 13.64
CA GLY A 114 0.99 15.55 12.82
C GLY A 114 2.05 14.57 12.32
N ALA A 115 2.93 15.07 11.45
CA ALA A 115 3.97 14.27 10.81
C ALA A 115 5.00 13.73 11.81
N GLU A 116 5.28 14.47 12.89
CA GLU A 116 6.21 14.02 13.94
C GLU A 116 5.73 12.76 14.66
N ASP A 117 4.50 12.79 15.16
CA ASP A 117 3.89 11.64 15.81
C ASP A 117 3.77 10.46 14.85
N TRP A 118 3.43 10.73 13.58
CA TRP A 118 3.38 9.71 12.54
C TRP A 118 4.75 9.05 12.35
N SER A 119 5.83 9.84 12.25
CA SER A 119 7.19 9.32 12.08
C SER A 119 7.59 8.44 13.25
N GLU A 120 7.30 8.85 14.50
CA GLU A 120 7.57 8.02 15.68
C GLU A 120 6.82 6.68 15.60
N ALA A 121 5.52 6.72 15.29
CA ALA A 121 4.70 5.51 15.18
C ALA A 121 5.19 4.59 14.04
N ALA A 122 5.54 5.16 12.88
CA ALA A 122 6.03 4.41 11.73
C ALA A 122 7.35 3.68 12.04
N GLN A 123 8.27 4.31 12.78
CA GLN A 123 9.52 3.69 13.20
C GLN A 123 9.29 2.54 14.18
N ILE A 124 8.33 2.68 15.12
CA ILE A 124 7.97 1.62 16.07
C ILE A 124 7.37 0.40 15.35
N PHE A 125 6.58 0.64 14.30
CA PHE A 125 5.89 -0.40 13.53
C PHE A 125 6.50 -0.60 12.13
N ALA A 126 7.82 -0.48 12.00
CA ALA A 126 8.51 -0.68 10.73
C ALA A 126 8.16 -2.06 10.13
N GLY A 127 7.79 -2.07 8.84
CA GLY A 127 7.36 -3.29 8.12
C GLY A 127 5.84 -3.50 8.06
N TYR A 128 5.05 -2.64 8.71
CA TYR A 128 3.59 -2.62 8.57
C TYR A 128 3.13 -1.50 7.63
N TRP A 129 1.84 -1.54 7.25
CA TRP A 129 1.22 -0.48 6.46
C TRP A 129 1.11 0.81 7.28
N THR A 130 1.61 1.92 6.75
CA THR A 130 1.68 3.22 7.47
C THR A 130 0.84 4.33 6.83
N GLY A 131 -0.04 4.00 5.87
CA GLY A 131 -0.95 4.97 5.24
C GLY A 131 -2.09 5.36 6.20
N ALA A 132 -2.51 6.63 6.13
CA ALA A 132 -3.59 7.17 6.95
C ALA A 132 -4.74 7.74 6.07
N PRO A 133 -6.00 7.66 6.53
CA PRO A 133 -7.16 8.11 5.75
C PRO A 133 -7.32 9.63 5.73
N TYR A 134 -6.67 10.35 6.64
CA TYR A 134 -6.79 11.80 6.79
C TYR A 134 -5.49 12.38 7.33
N TYR A 135 -5.18 13.59 6.89
CA TYR A 135 -4.03 14.38 7.31
C TYR A 135 -4.50 15.80 7.67
N PRO A 136 -4.03 16.38 8.80
CA PRO A 136 -4.35 17.76 9.16
C PRO A 136 -3.78 18.76 8.15
N ASP A 137 -4.28 20.00 8.19
CA ASP A 137 -3.96 21.00 7.16
C ASP A 137 -2.49 21.42 7.13
N ASP A 138 -1.83 21.38 8.29
CA ASP A 138 -0.44 21.71 8.54
C ASP A 138 0.47 20.46 8.57
N PHE A 139 -0.02 19.31 8.10
CA PHE A 139 0.78 18.08 8.07
C PHE A 139 2.02 18.24 7.17
N ASP A 140 3.20 17.96 7.74
CA ASP A 140 4.48 17.99 7.02
C ASP A 140 4.71 16.70 6.23
N PHE A 141 4.15 16.64 5.02
CA PHE A 141 4.33 15.50 4.12
C PHE A 141 5.79 15.28 3.73
N SER A 142 6.61 16.34 3.62
CA SER A 142 8.03 16.21 3.29
C SER A 142 8.78 15.43 4.36
N ARG A 143 8.50 15.70 5.65
CA ARG A 143 9.04 14.93 6.76
C ARG A 143 8.56 13.48 6.72
N MET A 144 7.28 13.25 6.49
CA MET A 144 6.72 11.89 6.36
C MET A 144 7.46 11.09 5.27
N LEU A 145 7.66 11.67 4.08
CA LEU A 145 8.38 11.03 2.97
C LEU A 145 9.79 10.60 3.36
N LYS A 146 10.51 11.45 4.09
CA LYS A 146 11.89 11.22 4.53
C LYS A 146 12.00 10.19 5.66
N ASP A 147 11.05 10.20 6.58
CA ASP A 147 11.08 9.37 7.78
C ASP A 147 10.42 7.99 7.58
N ALA A 148 9.77 7.76 6.42
CA ALA A 148 9.03 6.55 6.13
C ALA A 148 9.95 5.31 6.04
N PRO A 149 9.81 4.32 6.94
CA PRO A 149 10.60 3.11 6.87
C PRO A 149 10.15 2.25 5.67
N ASN A 150 11.07 1.96 4.76
CA ASN A 150 10.86 1.10 3.58
C ASN A 150 9.70 1.54 2.67
N GLY A 151 9.44 2.84 2.50
CA GLY A 151 8.46 3.35 1.52
C GLY A 151 6.98 2.99 1.74
N SER A 152 6.66 2.11 2.70
CA SER A 152 5.31 1.65 3.01
C SER A 152 4.39 2.82 3.35
N GLY A 153 3.11 2.74 2.95
CA GLY A 153 2.07 3.73 3.28
C GLY A 153 2.22 5.12 2.67
N VAL A 154 3.32 5.41 1.98
CA VAL A 154 3.61 6.74 1.45
C VAL A 154 2.80 7.07 0.20
N ASN A 155 2.47 6.08 -0.61
CA ASN A 155 1.71 6.28 -1.85
C ASN A 155 0.35 6.98 -1.61
N ASP A 156 -0.37 6.62 -0.55
CA ASP A 156 -1.64 7.27 -0.21
C ASP A 156 -1.45 8.72 0.27
N ALA A 157 -0.41 8.98 1.07
CA ALA A 157 -0.07 10.33 1.50
C ALA A 157 0.37 11.22 0.33
N LEU A 158 1.16 10.67 -0.59
CA LEU A 158 1.61 11.38 -1.78
C LEU A 158 0.43 11.69 -2.72
N CYS A 159 -0.53 10.77 -2.85
CA CYS A 159 -1.79 11.02 -3.55
C CYS A 159 -2.61 12.14 -2.88
N TYR A 160 -2.75 12.13 -1.55
CA TYR A 160 -3.45 13.17 -0.82
C TYR A 160 -2.76 14.53 -0.95
N TRP A 161 -1.44 14.56 -0.79
CA TRP A 161 -0.65 15.77 -0.92
C TRP A 161 -0.73 16.35 -2.32
N ALA A 162 -0.61 15.52 -3.36
CA ALA A 162 -0.72 15.97 -4.75
C ALA A 162 -2.10 16.54 -5.10
N ALA A 163 -3.16 16.05 -4.46
CA ALA A 163 -4.49 16.63 -4.60
C ALA A 163 -4.58 18.04 -3.96
N LYS A 164 -3.80 18.31 -2.90
CA LYS A 164 -3.77 19.60 -2.20
C LYS A 164 -2.81 20.61 -2.82
N ASP A 165 -1.58 20.17 -3.13
CA ASP A 165 -0.49 20.97 -3.68
C ASP A 165 0.46 20.07 -4.51
N LYS A 166 0.15 19.94 -5.80
CA LYS A 166 0.89 19.05 -6.72
C LYS A 166 2.35 19.44 -6.92
N GLU A 167 2.67 20.74 -6.87
CA GLU A 167 4.03 21.22 -7.07
C GLU A 167 4.89 20.93 -5.85
N ALA A 168 4.36 21.16 -4.64
CA ALA A 168 5.04 20.77 -3.41
C ALA A 168 5.22 19.25 -3.32
N ALA A 169 4.20 18.46 -3.68
CA ALA A 169 4.28 17.00 -3.71
C ALA A 169 5.32 16.48 -4.71
N TRP A 170 5.40 17.10 -5.90
CA TRP A 170 6.44 16.82 -6.89
C TRP A 170 7.84 17.09 -6.34
N VAL A 171 8.07 18.27 -5.74
CA VAL A 171 9.36 18.63 -5.12
C VAL A 171 9.74 17.63 -4.02
N GLY A 172 8.77 17.25 -3.18
CA GLY A 172 8.96 16.24 -2.14
C GLY A 172 9.40 14.90 -2.71
N MET A 173 8.65 14.34 -3.66
CA MET A 173 8.99 13.06 -4.32
C MET A 173 10.35 13.13 -5.03
N LYS A 174 10.63 14.23 -5.75
CA LYS A 174 11.91 14.40 -6.47
C LYS A 174 13.09 14.38 -5.50
N SER A 175 12.97 14.98 -4.31
CA SER A 175 14.03 14.99 -3.31
C SER A 175 14.45 13.59 -2.87
N ILE A 176 13.51 12.63 -2.88
CA ILE A 176 13.81 11.22 -2.58
C ILE A 176 14.61 10.59 -3.71
N TYR A 177 14.19 10.78 -4.97
CA TYR A 177 14.93 10.27 -6.12
C TYR A 177 16.36 10.81 -6.17
N ASP A 178 16.54 12.11 -5.88
CA ASP A 178 17.86 12.75 -5.82
C ASP A 178 18.72 12.23 -4.66
N GLY A 179 18.10 11.78 -3.57
CA GLY A 179 18.77 11.23 -2.38
C GLY A 179 19.38 9.83 -2.58
N GLY A 180 19.05 9.13 -3.67
CA GLY A 180 19.59 7.81 -3.99
C GLY A 180 19.11 6.66 -3.09
N GLU A 181 18.21 6.95 -2.14
CA GLU A 181 17.40 5.93 -1.46
C GLU A 181 16.52 5.23 -2.51
N GLN A 182 16.06 3.99 -2.25
CA GLN A 182 15.31 3.17 -3.21
C GLN A 182 13.94 3.80 -3.55
N GLY A 183 13.96 4.91 -4.29
CA GLY A 183 12.80 5.72 -4.63
C GLY A 183 11.85 5.06 -5.63
N GLY A 184 12.13 3.82 -6.02
CA GLY A 184 11.28 3.01 -6.91
C GLY A 184 9.94 2.61 -6.28
N GLU A 185 9.79 2.71 -4.97
CA GLU A 185 8.50 2.43 -4.31
C GLU A 185 7.56 3.65 -4.25
N PHE A 186 8.09 4.87 -4.39
CA PHE A 186 7.27 6.08 -4.50
C PHE A 186 6.77 6.19 -5.92
N SER A 187 5.49 5.90 -6.14
CA SER A 187 4.99 5.83 -7.50
C SER A 187 4.59 7.21 -8.01
N LEU A 188 5.15 7.58 -9.16
CA LEU A 188 4.64 8.65 -10.02
C LEU A 188 3.12 8.50 -10.28
N GLY A 189 2.62 7.26 -10.26
CA GLY A 189 1.19 6.96 -10.30
C GLY A 189 0.39 7.54 -9.14
N SER A 190 0.95 7.60 -7.93
CA SER A 190 0.28 8.21 -6.77
C SER A 190 0.13 9.73 -6.94
N LEU A 191 1.18 10.40 -7.42
CA LEU A 191 1.08 11.82 -7.81
C LEU A 191 -0.01 12.02 -8.85
N TRP A 192 0.04 11.25 -9.94
CA TRP A 192 -0.98 11.32 -11.00
C TRP A 192 -2.39 11.13 -10.44
N LYS A 193 -2.61 10.14 -9.57
CA LYS A 193 -3.91 9.83 -8.98
C LYS A 193 -4.45 11.01 -8.15
N GLY A 194 -3.58 11.67 -7.39
CA GLY A 194 -3.92 12.87 -6.61
C GLY A 194 -4.31 14.04 -7.50
N VAL A 195 -3.49 14.39 -8.48
CA VAL A 195 -3.77 15.48 -9.43
C VAL A 195 -5.01 15.17 -10.27
N ALA A 196 -5.21 13.92 -10.70
CA ALA A 196 -6.36 13.51 -11.47
C ALA A 196 -7.68 13.64 -10.68
N ALA A 197 -7.64 13.54 -9.36
CA ALA A 197 -8.81 13.71 -8.52
C ALA A 197 -9.32 15.16 -8.46
N THR A 198 -8.45 16.15 -8.74
CA THR A 198 -8.79 17.58 -8.69
C THR A 198 -8.86 18.23 -10.07
N GLU A 199 -8.01 17.83 -11.01
CA GLU A 199 -7.88 18.44 -12.34
C GLU A 199 -8.38 17.55 -13.49
N GLY A 200 -8.69 16.28 -13.19
CA GLY A 200 -9.08 15.27 -14.18
C GLY A 200 -7.89 14.52 -14.77
N SER A 201 -8.16 13.35 -15.38
CA SER A 201 -7.12 12.41 -15.81
C SER A 201 -6.15 12.98 -16.85
N GLN A 202 -6.63 13.62 -17.91
CA GLN A 202 -5.76 14.09 -18.99
C GLN A 202 -4.81 15.24 -18.54
N PRO A 203 -5.30 16.32 -17.88
CA PRO A 203 -4.39 17.35 -17.36
C PRO A 203 -3.35 16.81 -16.37
N ALA A 204 -3.74 15.87 -15.51
CA ALA A 204 -2.82 15.21 -14.60
C ALA A 204 -1.74 14.41 -15.33
N LEU A 205 -2.11 13.73 -16.42
CA LEU A 205 -1.20 12.94 -17.24
C LEU A 205 -0.21 13.84 -17.99
N ASP A 206 -0.69 14.92 -18.60
CA ASP A 206 0.15 15.91 -19.30
C ASP A 206 1.16 16.53 -18.32
N TRP A 207 0.71 16.88 -17.11
CA TRP A 207 1.57 17.41 -16.05
C TRP A 207 2.61 16.38 -15.57
N VAL A 208 2.22 15.14 -15.31
CA VAL A 208 3.18 14.10 -14.90
C VAL A 208 4.22 13.84 -15.99
N VAL A 209 3.80 13.76 -17.25
CA VAL A 209 4.68 13.53 -18.40
C VAL A 209 5.68 14.67 -18.58
N SER A 210 5.28 15.92 -18.36
CA SER A 210 6.21 17.07 -18.47
C SER A 210 7.33 17.07 -17.43
N HIS A 211 7.19 16.27 -16.37
CA HIS A 211 8.17 16.17 -15.29
C HIS A 211 9.11 14.96 -15.41
N LEU A 212 8.88 14.04 -16.35
CA LEU A 212 9.65 12.81 -16.47
C LEU A 212 11.15 13.04 -16.68
N ASP A 213 11.53 14.07 -17.43
CA ASP A 213 12.94 14.41 -17.70
C ASP A 213 13.71 14.93 -16.49
N GLN A 214 13.02 15.19 -15.38
CA GLN A 214 13.63 15.55 -14.11
C GLN A 214 13.89 14.32 -13.22
N ILE A 215 13.40 13.13 -13.59
CA ILE A 215 13.63 11.88 -12.88
C ILE A 215 15.00 11.31 -13.30
N PRO A 216 15.86 10.91 -12.34
CA PRO A 216 17.12 10.24 -12.64
C PRO A 216 16.93 8.99 -13.53
N GLU A 217 17.81 8.80 -14.51
CA GLU A 217 17.67 7.74 -15.52
C GLU A 217 17.56 6.33 -14.89
N ASN A 218 18.30 6.07 -13.81
CA ASN A 218 18.28 4.80 -13.08
C ASN A 218 16.94 4.52 -12.35
N SER A 219 16.09 5.53 -12.18
CA SER A 219 14.78 5.41 -11.51
C SER A 219 13.60 5.59 -12.46
N ARG A 220 13.86 6.10 -13.68
CA ARG A 220 12.83 6.47 -14.66
C ARG A 220 11.95 5.30 -15.06
N GLU A 221 12.55 4.15 -15.36
CA GLU A 221 11.81 2.93 -15.74
C GLU A 221 10.79 2.53 -14.65
N SER A 222 11.25 2.42 -13.41
CA SER A 222 10.40 2.07 -12.26
C SER A 222 9.29 3.10 -12.01
N ALA A 223 9.58 4.39 -12.18
CA ALA A 223 8.58 5.46 -12.07
C ALA A 223 7.48 5.31 -13.13
N ILE A 224 7.86 5.00 -14.38
CA ILE A 224 6.92 4.76 -15.48
C ILE A 224 6.08 3.50 -15.24
N GLU A 225 6.67 2.41 -14.77
CA GLU A 225 5.94 1.19 -14.41
C GLU A 225 4.93 1.48 -13.29
N GLY A 226 5.32 2.26 -12.27
CA GLY A 226 4.44 2.70 -11.19
C GLY A 226 3.25 3.52 -11.71
N LEU A 227 3.48 4.44 -12.66
CA LEU A 227 2.42 5.19 -13.33
C LEU A 227 1.51 4.28 -14.15
N ALA A 228 2.07 3.39 -14.96
CA ALA A 228 1.32 2.43 -15.78
C ALA A 228 0.41 1.54 -14.92
N ARG A 229 0.90 1.09 -13.76
CA ARG A 229 0.15 0.29 -12.80
C ARG A 229 -1.06 1.02 -12.24
N GLU A 230 -0.95 2.31 -11.94
CA GLU A 230 -2.08 3.11 -11.43
C GLU A 230 -3.12 3.38 -12.52
N VAL A 231 -2.70 3.70 -13.75
CA VAL A 231 -3.65 3.98 -14.84
C VAL A 231 -4.29 2.73 -15.43
N ARG A 232 -3.78 1.52 -15.18
CA ARG A 232 -4.28 0.26 -15.81
C ARG A 232 -5.77 -0.01 -15.58
N ASN A 233 -6.31 0.48 -14.47
CA ASN A 233 -7.72 0.32 -14.11
C ASN A 233 -8.62 1.36 -14.79
N ARG A 234 -8.03 2.32 -15.52
CA ARG A 234 -8.69 3.36 -16.33
C ARG A 234 -8.18 3.25 -17.76
N PRO A 235 -8.75 2.35 -18.57
CA PRO A 235 -8.12 1.95 -19.83
C PRO A 235 -7.91 3.07 -20.84
N GLU A 236 -8.79 4.06 -20.85
CA GLU A 236 -8.65 5.32 -21.59
C GLU A 236 -7.38 6.09 -21.20
N ASP A 237 -7.05 6.13 -19.92
CA ASP A 237 -5.88 6.84 -19.39
C ASP A 237 -4.59 6.11 -19.75
N PHE A 238 -4.59 4.77 -19.79
CA PHE A 238 -3.41 4.02 -20.28
C PHE A 238 -3.13 4.27 -21.77
N GLY A 239 -4.17 4.33 -22.60
CA GLY A 239 -4.01 4.69 -24.01
C GLY A 239 -3.51 6.12 -24.22
N ALA A 240 -3.94 7.06 -23.37
CA ALA A 240 -3.42 8.42 -23.35
C ALA A 240 -1.94 8.46 -22.89
N LEU A 241 -1.58 7.67 -21.88
CA LEU A 241 -0.20 7.54 -21.40
C LEU A 241 0.75 7.14 -22.51
N LEU A 242 0.49 6.02 -23.20
CA LEU A 242 1.36 5.55 -24.27
C LEU A 242 1.58 6.57 -25.39
N LYS A 243 0.56 7.40 -25.69
CA LYS A 243 0.66 8.47 -26.69
C LYS A 243 1.43 9.68 -26.19
N ALA A 244 1.31 10.00 -24.90
CA ALA A 244 1.96 11.15 -24.29
C ALA A 244 3.46 10.90 -24.05
N LEU A 245 3.89 9.64 -23.84
CA LEU A 245 5.28 9.29 -23.58
C LEU A 245 6.17 9.52 -24.83
N PRO A 246 7.13 10.47 -24.76
CA PRO A 246 7.90 10.87 -25.93
C PRO A 246 8.98 9.84 -26.30
N LYS A 247 9.58 9.17 -25.30
CA LYS A 247 10.69 8.22 -25.51
C LYS A 247 10.17 6.80 -25.72
N GLU A 248 10.78 6.09 -26.65
CA GLU A 248 10.50 4.66 -26.90
C GLU A 248 10.72 3.81 -25.64
N ALA A 249 11.80 4.07 -24.90
CA ALA A 249 12.11 3.36 -23.66
C ALA A 249 11.00 3.49 -22.60
N ASP A 250 10.38 4.67 -22.48
CA ASP A 250 9.28 4.89 -21.54
C ASP A 250 8.02 4.14 -21.98
N ARG A 251 7.68 4.18 -23.29
CA ARG A 251 6.55 3.43 -23.83
C ARG A 251 6.72 1.93 -23.61
N LEU A 252 7.94 1.43 -23.79
CA LEU A 252 8.29 0.03 -23.55
C LEU A 252 8.12 -0.35 -22.08
N ALA A 253 8.63 0.48 -21.15
CA ALA A 253 8.47 0.25 -19.71
C ALA A 253 6.99 0.20 -19.30
N ALA A 254 6.18 1.15 -19.77
CA ALA A 254 4.74 1.16 -19.53
C ALA A 254 4.03 -0.06 -20.12
N ALA A 255 4.41 -0.48 -21.33
CA ALA A 255 3.82 -1.63 -22.01
C ALA A 255 4.17 -2.94 -21.30
N GLU A 256 5.42 -3.12 -20.90
CA GLU A 256 5.90 -4.31 -20.19
C GLU A 256 5.10 -4.60 -18.92
N GLU A 257 4.85 -3.57 -18.10
CA GLU A 257 4.09 -3.68 -16.85
C GLU A 257 2.64 -4.13 -17.08
N MET A 258 2.08 -3.94 -18.29
CA MET A 258 0.73 -4.41 -18.61
C MET A 258 0.68 -5.88 -19.04
N LEU A 259 1.75 -6.40 -19.67
CA LEU A 259 1.80 -7.76 -20.25
C LEU A 259 1.74 -8.90 -19.22
N VAL A 260 1.67 -8.58 -17.92
CA VAL A 260 1.62 -9.53 -16.81
C VAL A 260 0.21 -10.02 -16.47
N ASN A 261 -0.82 -9.30 -16.91
CA ASN A 261 -2.19 -9.52 -16.48
C ASN A 261 -3.04 -10.18 -17.59
N PRO A 262 -3.39 -11.48 -17.48
CA PRO A 262 -4.22 -12.14 -18.49
C PRO A 262 -5.65 -11.54 -18.57
N SER A 263 -6.09 -10.89 -17.49
CA SER A 263 -7.41 -10.24 -17.37
C SER A 263 -7.38 -8.75 -17.72
N MET A 264 -6.39 -8.29 -18.51
CA MET A 264 -6.33 -6.91 -18.99
C MET A 264 -7.64 -6.47 -19.69
N PRO A 265 -8.15 -5.26 -19.40
CA PRO A 265 -9.28 -4.68 -20.12
C PRO A 265 -9.04 -4.62 -21.64
N LYS A 266 -10.09 -4.78 -22.45
CA LYS A 266 -10.00 -4.78 -23.93
C LYS A 266 -9.36 -3.51 -24.48
N GLN A 267 -9.58 -2.37 -23.83
CA GLN A 267 -9.05 -1.07 -24.23
C GLN A 267 -7.54 -0.96 -23.93
N VAL A 268 -7.04 -1.56 -22.83
CA VAL A 268 -5.59 -1.68 -22.57
C VAL A 268 -4.95 -2.52 -23.67
N LYS A 269 -5.57 -3.65 -24.02
CA LYS A 269 -5.15 -4.50 -25.15
C LYS A 269 -5.11 -3.72 -26.47
N ALA A 270 -6.14 -2.93 -26.75
CA ALA A 270 -6.19 -2.08 -27.95
C ALA A 270 -5.07 -1.03 -27.95
N ALA A 271 -4.79 -0.40 -26.81
CA ALA A 271 -3.70 0.58 -26.67
C ALA A 271 -2.33 -0.07 -26.93
N LEU A 272 -2.05 -1.24 -26.35
CA LEU A 272 -0.81 -1.98 -26.60
C LEU A 272 -0.64 -2.33 -28.08
N ASN A 273 -1.72 -2.68 -28.77
CA ASN A 273 -1.70 -2.98 -30.21
C ASN A 273 -1.44 -1.75 -31.10
N THR A 274 -1.47 -0.53 -30.57
CA THR A 274 -1.08 0.68 -31.32
C THR A 274 0.42 0.93 -31.34
N LEU A 275 1.19 0.23 -30.49
CA LEU A 275 2.64 0.34 -30.47
C LEU A 275 3.24 -0.21 -31.76
N PRO A 276 4.37 0.33 -32.25
CA PRO A 276 5.13 -0.26 -33.35
C PRO A 276 5.46 -1.72 -33.07
N ARG A 277 5.48 -2.57 -34.11
CA ARG A 277 5.78 -4.01 -33.96
C ARG A 277 7.08 -4.29 -33.21
N GLN A 278 8.10 -3.47 -33.47
CA GLN A 278 9.38 -3.56 -32.78
C GLN A 278 9.25 -3.31 -31.27
N GLU A 279 8.48 -2.30 -30.85
CA GLU A 279 8.22 -1.99 -29.43
C GLU A 279 7.42 -3.13 -28.76
N GLN A 280 6.40 -3.68 -29.45
CA GLN A 280 5.62 -4.82 -28.97
C GLN A 280 6.52 -6.05 -28.69
N MET A 281 7.39 -6.39 -29.66
CA MET A 281 8.32 -7.51 -29.52
C MET A 281 9.36 -7.25 -28.43
N ALA A 282 9.90 -6.04 -28.32
CA ALA A 282 10.87 -5.70 -27.31
C ALA A 282 10.28 -5.79 -25.88
N ALA A 283 9.05 -5.31 -25.67
CA ALA A 283 8.35 -5.44 -24.39
C ALA A 283 8.11 -6.91 -24.01
N LEU A 284 7.70 -7.75 -24.97
CA LEU A 284 7.52 -9.20 -24.76
C LEU A 284 8.83 -9.91 -24.40
N LEU A 285 9.91 -9.64 -25.13
CA LEU A 285 11.20 -10.28 -24.88
C LEU A 285 11.76 -9.89 -23.52
N LYS A 286 11.66 -8.60 -23.16
CA LYS A 286 12.06 -8.13 -21.83
C LYS A 286 11.26 -8.82 -20.73
N ARG A 287 9.94 -8.98 -20.92
CA ARG A 287 9.08 -9.72 -19.98
C ARG A 287 9.41 -11.21 -19.91
N ALA A 288 9.71 -11.84 -21.05
CA ALA A 288 10.12 -13.24 -21.09
C ALA A 288 11.40 -13.45 -20.28
N LYS A 289 12.38 -12.56 -20.45
CA LYS A 289 13.63 -12.56 -19.68
C LYS A 289 13.40 -12.39 -18.19
N TYR A 290 12.50 -11.49 -17.78
CA TYR A 290 12.11 -11.32 -16.38
C TYR A 290 11.57 -12.63 -15.78
N PHE A 291 10.73 -13.36 -16.52
CA PHE A 291 10.17 -14.63 -16.05
C PHE A 291 11.10 -15.83 -16.17
N ALA A 292 12.19 -15.74 -16.92
CA ALA A 292 13.03 -16.90 -17.25
C ALA A 292 13.57 -17.65 -16.02
N LYS A 293 13.86 -16.92 -14.92
CA LYS A 293 14.28 -17.53 -13.65
C LYS A 293 13.15 -18.34 -13.01
N SER A 294 11.98 -17.73 -12.82
CA SER A 294 10.81 -18.40 -12.25
C SER A 294 10.27 -19.51 -13.15
N TYR A 295 10.52 -19.44 -14.45
CA TYR A 295 10.12 -20.46 -15.42
C TYR A 295 10.84 -21.81 -15.23
N GLN A 296 11.99 -21.81 -14.56
CA GLN A 296 12.71 -23.04 -14.19
C GLN A 296 11.97 -23.83 -13.10
N GLU A 297 11.09 -23.18 -12.33
CA GLU A 297 10.29 -23.83 -11.29
C GLU A 297 9.02 -24.46 -11.89
N GLU A 298 8.85 -25.77 -11.70
CA GLU A 298 7.72 -26.52 -12.26
C GLU A 298 6.36 -25.94 -11.84
N SER A 299 6.25 -25.51 -10.57
CA SER A 299 5.02 -24.92 -10.00
C SER A 299 4.61 -23.60 -10.67
N SER A 300 5.57 -22.86 -11.24
CA SER A 300 5.34 -21.54 -11.84
C SER A 300 5.13 -21.61 -13.37
N ARG A 301 5.62 -22.68 -14.01
CA ARG A 301 5.70 -22.81 -15.48
C ARG A 301 4.35 -22.68 -16.18
N ALA A 302 3.32 -23.40 -15.71
CA ALA A 302 2.00 -23.38 -16.35
C ALA A 302 1.34 -21.99 -16.32
N ALA A 303 1.45 -21.28 -15.19
CA ALA A 303 0.92 -19.93 -15.04
C ALA A 303 1.67 -18.92 -15.91
N ILE A 304 3.00 -19.04 -16.00
CA ILE A 304 3.81 -18.18 -16.86
C ILE A 304 3.50 -18.44 -18.34
N ASN A 305 3.40 -19.70 -18.77
CA ASN A 305 3.01 -20.04 -20.14
C ASN A 305 1.66 -19.43 -20.53
N THR A 306 0.65 -19.58 -19.66
CA THR A 306 -0.68 -18.99 -19.89
C THR A 306 -0.60 -17.48 -20.10
N ARG A 307 0.20 -16.77 -19.30
CA ARG A 307 0.41 -15.32 -19.43
C ARG A 307 1.12 -14.96 -20.73
N MET A 308 2.22 -15.66 -21.05
CA MET A 308 3.00 -15.38 -22.25
C MET A 308 2.23 -15.71 -23.52
N GLU A 309 1.52 -16.84 -23.59
CA GLU A 309 0.64 -17.19 -24.71
C GLU A 309 -0.44 -16.13 -24.92
N SER A 310 -1.11 -15.70 -23.84
CA SER A 310 -2.11 -14.63 -23.93
C SER A 310 -1.55 -13.33 -24.49
N SER A 311 -0.31 -12.97 -24.11
CA SER A 311 0.38 -11.77 -24.60
C SER A 311 0.88 -11.93 -26.04
N MET A 312 1.32 -13.13 -26.45
CA MET A 312 1.69 -13.42 -27.84
C MET A 312 0.47 -13.43 -28.76
N ASP A 313 -0.67 -13.95 -28.29
CA ASP A 313 -1.94 -13.92 -29.00
C ASP A 313 -2.47 -12.50 -29.14
N LEU A 314 -2.36 -11.67 -28.08
CA LEU A 314 -2.72 -10.25 -28.12
C LEU A 314 -2.07 -9.53 -29.30
N PHE A 315 -0.78 -9.75 -29.50
CA PHE A 315 -0.01 -9.15 -30.57
C PHE A 315 -0.09 -9.91 -31.90
N ASN A 316 -0.84 -11.01 -31.98
CA ASN A 316 -0.88 -11.87 -33.18
C ASN A 316 0.53 -12.25 -33.66
N LEU A 317 1.39 -12.75 -32.78
CA LEU A 317 2.74 -13.19 -33.15
C LEU A 317 2.70 -14.37 -34.14
N ASN A 318 3.57 -14.33 -35.15
CA ASN A 318 3.81 -15.44 -36.05
C ASN A 318 4.65 -16.55 -35.36
N ALA A 319 4.83 -17.69 -36.04
CA ALA A 319 5.53 -18.83 -35.46
C ALA A 319 6.98 -18.53 -35.04
N ASP A 320 7.71 -17.74 -35.84
CA ASP A 320 9.12 -17.41 -35.58
C ASP A 320 9.25 -16.45 -34.39
N GLU A 321 8.38 -15.44 -34.32
CA GLU A 321 8.33 -14.49 -33.20
C GLU A 321 7.95 -15.19 -31.89
N ARG A 322 6.97 -16.12 -31.94
CA ARG A 322 6.63 -16.95 -30.78
C ARG A 322 7.81 -17.81 -30.34
N ALA A 323 8.50 -18.44 -31.28
CA ALA A 323 9.68 -19.24 -30.98
C ALA A 323 10.78 -18.40 -30.31
N GLN A 324 10.97 -17.15 -30.75
CA GLN A 324 11.93 -16.23 -30.14
C GLN A 324 11.56 -15.89 -28.69
N VAL A 325 10.29 -15.55 -28.41
CA VAL A 325 9.81 -15.25 -27.05
C VAL A 325 9.97 -16.48 -26.14
N MET A 326 9.63 -17.66 -26.63
CA MET A 326 9.76 -18.90 -25.86
C MET A 326 11.22 -19.30 -25.61
N ALA A 327 12.13 -19.02 -26.56
CA ALA A 327 13.56 -19.25 -26.38
C ALA A 327 14.17 -18.32 -25.32
N GLU A 328 13.75 -17.05 -25.29
CA GLU A 328 14.15 -16.11 -24.23
C GLU A 328 13.61 -16.56 -22.87
N LEU A 329 12.35 -16.99 -22.81
CA LEU A 329 11.70 -17.47 -21.59
C LEU A 329 12.37 -18.73 -21.02
N SER A 330 12.81 -19.67 -21.87
CA SER A 330 13.52 -20.88 -21.44
C SER A 330 14.99 -20.62 -21.08
N GLY A 331 15.49 -19.40 -21.29
CA GLY A 331 16.91 -19.06 -21.13
C GLY A 331 17.80 -19.70 -22.20
N SER A 332 17.22 -20.09 -23.35
CA SER A 332 17.90 -20.76 -24.45
C SER A 332 18.37 -19.79 -25.54
N SER A 333 18.11 -18.49 -25.40
CA SER A 333 18.72 -17.47 -26.25
C SER A 333 20.23 -17.43 -25.96
N SER A 334 20.98 -17.98 -26.91
CA SER A 334 22.44 -17.97 -26.90
C SER A 334 22.96 -16.55 -26.70
N SER A 335 23.77 -16.35 -25.66
CA SER A 335 24.57 -15.13 -25.45
C SER A 335 25.63 -15.01 -26.55
N THR A 336 25.23 -14.64 -27.76
CA THR A 336 26.15 -14.04 -28.73
C THR A 336 26.31 -12.57 -28.36
N SER A 337 27.15 -12.32 -27.35
CA SER A 337 27.70 -10.98 -27.12
C SER A 337 28.64 -10.64 -28.29
N PRO A 338 28.52 -9.45 -28.91
CA PRO A 338 29.58 -8.90 -29.75
C PRO A 338 30.83 -8.53 -28.94
#